data_AF-A0A967GTD8-F1
#
_entry.id   AF-A0A967GTD8-F1
#
_cell.length_a   1.000
_cell.length_b   1.000
_cell.length_c   1.000
_cell.angle_alpha   90.00
_cell.angle_beta   90.00
_cell.angle_gamma   90.00
#
_symmetry.space_group_name_H-M   'P 1'
#
loop_
_entity.id
_entity.type
_entity.pdbx_description
1 polymer ?
#
loop_
_entity_poly.entity_id
_entity_poly.type
_entity_poly.pdbx_seq_one_letter_code
_entity_poly.pdbx_strand_id
1 'polypeptide(L)' 'MLWRYPLPQNIGLEMDRSDGTLISRVTAASPAAEAGLTAGERIEMMDGQAVTSIADMQWVLHGAPDT' A
#
# COMPACT_ATOMS: atom_id res chain seq x y z
N MET A 1 -22.58 -8.35 7.56
CA MET A 1 -21.56 -7.89 6.59
C MET A 1 -20.31 -7.56 7.36
N LEU A 2 -19.22 -8.29 7.14
CA LEU A 2 -17.97 -8.18 7.90
C LEU A 2 -17.05 -7.17 7.21
N TRP A 3 -17.03 -5.93 7.71
CA TRP A 3 -16.04 -4.93 7.31
C TRP A 3 -14.66 -5.40 7.79
N ARG A 4 -13.75 -5.72 6.87
CA ARG A 4 -12.35 -6.06 7.17
C ARG A 4 -11.44 -5.36 6.17
N TYR A 5 -11.32 -4.04 6.32
CA TYR A 5 -10.29 -3.24 5.65
C TYR A 5 -9.01 -3.35 6.47
N PRO A 6 -7.91 -3.90 5.92
CA PRO A 6 -6.73 -4.01 6.76
C PRO A 6 -5.53 -3.33 6.07
N LEU A 7 -4.56 -2.92 6.89
CA LEU A 7 -3.25 -2.30 6.60
C LEU A 7 -2.61 -2.60 5.22
N PRO A 8 -1.66 -1.81 4.70
CA PRO A 8 -0.94 -2.06 3.42
C PRO A 8 -0.48 -3.52 3.21
N GLN A 9 -0.15 -4.22 4.29
CA GLN A 9 0.19 -5.64 4.29
C GLN A 9 -0.89 -6.55 3.67
N ASN A 10 -2.16 -6.15 3.69
CA ASN A 10 -3.30 -6.95 3.24
C ASN A 10 -3.50 -6.92 1.72
N ILE A 11 -2.96 -5.89 1.05
CA ILE A 11 -2.77 -5.90 -0.40
C ILE A 11 -1.42 -6.52 -0.78
N GLY A 12 -0.69 -7.07 0.19
CA GLY A 12 0.63 -7.67 0.02
C GLY A 12 1.76 -6.66 -0.08
N LEU A 13 1.58 -5.43 0.42
CA LEU A 13 2.59 -4.39 0.39
C LEU A 13 3.24 -4.23 1.77
N GLU A 14 4.55 -4.44 1.85
CA GLU A 14 5.36 -4.15 3.02
C GLU A 14 6.21 -2.91 2.77
N MET A 15 6.17 -1.97 3.71
CA MET A 15 6.95 -0.74 3.68
C MET A 15 8.21 -0.91 4.52
N ASP A 16 9.25 -0.14 4.20
CA ASP A 16 10.43 -0.04 5.04
C ASP A 16 10.08 0.62 6.38
N ARG A 17 10.67 0.14 7.48
CA ARG A 17 10.36 0.63 8.83
C ARG A 17 10.99 1.99 9.09
N SER A 18 12.15 2.27 8.49
CA SER A 18 12.85 3.53 8.60
C SER A 18 12.34 4.55 7.60
N ASP A 19 11.83 4.08 6.45
CA ASP A 19 11.28 4.90 5.38
C ASP A 19 9.88 4.43 4.99
N GLY A 20 8.87 5.10 5.56
CA GLY A 20 7.46 4.75 5.36
C GLY A 20 6.90 4.96 3.95
N THR A 21 7.74 5.34 2.99
CA THR A 21 7.38 5.50 1.57
C THR A 21 8.12 4.51 0.67
N LEU A 22 9.16 3.83 1.18
CA LEU A 22 9.91 2.83 0.42
C LEU A 22 9.25 1.45 0.56
N ILE A 23 9.04 0.77 -0.56
CA ILE A 23 8.54 -0.60 -0.58
C ILE A 23 9.68 -1.54 -0.21
N SER A 24 9.56 -2.23 0.92
CA SER A 24 10.54 -3.23 1.35
C SER A 24 10.29 -4.59 0.70
N ARG A 25 9.01 -4.96 0.53
CA ARG A 25 8.62 -6.24 -0.07
C ARG A 25 7.22 -6.18 -0.69
N VAL A 26 7.03 -6.93 -1.78
CA VAL A 26 5.73 -7.19 -2.38
C VAL A 26 5.47 -8.69 -2.34
N THR A 27 4.29 -9.08 -1.86
CA THR A 27 3.86 -10.48 -1.80
C THR A 27 3.41 -10.94 -3.19
N ALA A 28 3.91 -12.10 -3.63
CA ALA A 28 3.51 -12.66 -4.93
C ALA A 28 2.01 -12.98 -4.96
N ALA A 29 1.39 -12.78 -6.13
CA ALA A 29 -0.06 -12.97 -6.35
C ALA A 29 -0.96 -12.14 -5.40
N SER A 30 -0.48 -10.97 -4.97
CA SER A 30 -1.27 -9.99 -4.23
C SER A 30 -1.76 -8.85 -5.13
N PRO A 31 -2.77 -8.06 -4.72
CA PRO A 31 -3.19 -6.89 -5.48
C PRO A 31 -2.05 -5.90 -5.76
N ALA A 32 -1.11 -5.73 -4.83
CA ALA A 32 0.10 -4.93 -5.06
C ALA A 32 1.00 -5.50 -6.18
N ALA A 33 1.13 -6.82 -6.27
CA ALA A 33 1.87 -7.47 -7.36
C ALA A 33 1.12 -7.37 -8.70
N GLU A 34 -0.21 -7.48 -8.69
CA GLU A 34 -1.06 -7.28 -9.88
C GLU A 34 -1.02 -5.84 -10.38
N ALA A 35 -0.89 -4.88 -9.46
CA ALA A 35 -0.64 -3.47 -9.76
C ALA A 35 0.79 -3.20 -10.29
N GLY A 36 1.65 -4.22 -10.35
CA GLY A 36 3.01 -4.12 -10.86
C GLY A 36 4.03 -3.47 -9.92
N LEU A 37 3.69 -3.33 -8.63
CA LEU A 37 4.60 -2.75 -7.65
C LEU A 37 5.78 -3.69 -7.37
N THR A 38 6.95 -3.10 -7.14
CA THR A 38 8.17 -3.86 -6.83
C THR A 38 8.92 -3.34 -5.60
N ALA A 39 9.68 -4.22 -4.95
CA ALA A 39 10.52 -3.84 -3.83
C ALA A 39 11.65 -2.89 -4.29
N GLY A 40 11.92 -1.86 -3.49
CA GLY A 40 12.90 -0.81 -3.80
C GLY A 40 12.30 0.43 -4.46
N GLU A 41 11.02 0.40 -4.85
CA GLU A 41 10.31 1.59 -5.33
C GLU A 41 9.81 2.46 -4.17
N ARG A 42 9.67 3.76 -4.44
CA ARG A 42 9.13 4.74 -3.50
C ARG A 42 7.75 5.15 -3.96
N ILE A 43 6.79 5.12 -3.05
CA ILE A 43 5.43 5.59 -3.30
C ILE A 43 5.34 7.04 -2.86
N GLU A 44 5.32 7.94 -3.84
CA GLU A 44 5.19 9.39 -3.62
C GLU A 44 3.74 9.87 -3.72
N MET A 45 2.88 9.09 -4.39
CA MET A 45 1.49 9.45 -4.65
C MET A 45 0.62 8.20 -4.81
N MET A 46 -0.60 8.24 -4.27
CA MET A 46 -1.64 7.22 -4.46
C MET A 46 -2.99 7.91 -4.65
N ASP A 47 -3.76 7.49 -5.67
CA ASP A 47 -5.09 8.04 -5.98
C ASP A 47 -5.14 9.58 -6.05
N GLY A 48 -4.08 10.19 -6.62
CA GLY A 48 -3.96 11.65 -6.70
C GLY A 48 -3.62 12.36 -5.38
N GLN A 49 -3.42 11.63 -4.28
CA GLN A 49 -2.97 12.16 -3.00
C GLN A 49 -1.47 11.91 -2.80
N ALA A 50 -0.74 12.95 -2.40
CA ALA A 50 0.66 12.80 -2.00
C ALA A 50 0.78 11.89 -0.77
N VAL A 51 1.75 10.98 -0.80
CA VAL A 51 2.02 10.02 0.27
C VAL A 51 3.41 10.33 0.84
N THR A 52 3.45 10.64 2.13
CA THR A 52 4.71 10.93 2.85
C THR A 52 4.94 9.96 4.00
N SER A 53 3.93 9.14 4.32
CA SER A 53 3.96 8.22 5.43
C SER A 53 3.04 7.02 5.20
N ILE A 54 3.27 5.96 5.98
CA ILE A 54 2.39 4.79 6.00
C ILE A 54 0.95 5.18 6.40
N ALA A 55 0.77 6.22 7.22
CA ALA A 55 -0.55 6.71 7.61
C ALA A 55 -1.32 7.29 6.41
N ASP A 56 -0.65 8.01 5.52
CA ASP A 56 -1.27 8.54 4.29
C ASP A 56 -1.72 7.39 3.38
N MET A 57 -0.92 6.34 3.26
CA MET A 57 -1.29 5.15 2.48
C MET A 57 -2.49 4.43 3.09
N GLN A 58 -2.52 4.27 4.42
CA GLN A 58 -3.65 3.70 5.13
C GLN A 58 -4.93 4.50 4.90
N TRP A 59 -4.82 5.84 4.89
CA TRP A 59 -5.94 6.73 4.60
C TRP A 59 -6.47 6.55 3.18
N VAL A 60 -5.59 6.53 2.18
CA VAL A 60 -6.01 6.32 0.77
C VAL A 60 -6.65 4.93 0.60
N LEU A 61 -6.03 3.89 1.15
CA LEU A 61 -6.57 2.53 1.09
C LEU A 61 -7.89 2.36 1.86
N HIS A 62 -8.14 3.18 2.90
CA HIS A 62 -9.43 3.20 3.60
C HIS A 62 -10.56 3.73 2.71
N GLY A 63 -10.26 4.66 1.80
CA GLY A 63 -11.23 5.24 0.86
C GLY A 63 -11.44 4.43 -0.42
N ALA A 64 -10.60 3.42 -0.69
CA ALA A 64 -10.66 2.64 -1.91
C ALA A 64 -11.92 1.74 -1.97
N PRO A 65 -12.60 1.64 -3.13
CA PRO A 65 -13.75 0.75 -3.27
C PRO A 65 -13.36 -0.73 -3.15
N ASP A 66 -14.25 -1.54 -2.57
CA ASP A 66 -14.15 -3.00 -2.54
C ASP A 66 -14.28 -3.57 -3.97
N THR A 67 -13.18 -3.62 -4.72
CA THR A 67 -13.09 -4.29 -6.03
C THR A 67 -12.31 -5.59 -5.97
#